data_AF-A0A1A8PBK1-F1
#
_entry.id   AF-A0A1A8PBK1-F1
#
_cell.length_a   1.000
_cell.length_b   1.000
_cell.length_c   1.000
_cell.angle_alpha   90.00
_cell.angle_beta   90.00
_cell.angle_gamma   90.00
#
_symmetry.space_group_name_H-M   'P 1'
#
loop_
_entity.id
_entity.type
_entity.pdbx_description
1 polymer ?
#
loop_
_entity_poly.entity_id
_entity_poly.type
_entity_poly.pdbx_seq_one_letter_code
_entity_poly.pdbx_strand_id
1 'polypeptide(L)'
;RNYERFLPPKAFIHVDDFPSVKKLAQYLLKLWRDPILARRHLDWRGGYSLHQPKFWDEHYCTACRAARRTRGQTHAVKHLA
;
A
#
# COMPACT_ATOMS: atom_id res chain seq x y z
N ARG A 1 -6.94 -3.57 -5.09
CA ARG A 1 -6.57 -2.97 -3.78
C ARG A 1 -5.76 -3.90 -2.90
N ASN A 2 -4.49 -4.10 -3.26
CA ASN A 2 -3.50 -4.74 -2.38
C ASN A 2 -2.49 -3.67 -1.93
N TYR A 3 -1.54 -3.33 -2.79
CA TYR A 3 -0.50 -2.33 -2.54
C TYR A 3 -1.01 -0.88 -2.43
N GLU A 4 -2.15 -0.56 -3.07
CA GLU A 4 -2.80 0.76 -3.00
C GLU A 4 -3.23 1.15 -1.57
N ARG A 5 -3.33 0.18 -0.65
CA ARG A 5 -3.66 0.45 0.75
C ARG A 5 -2.47 0.93 1.56
N PHE A 6 -1.25 0.71 1.06
CA PHE A 6 -0.02 0.87 1.82
C PHE A 6 0.96 1.86 1.18
N LEU A 7 0.90 2.02 -0.14
CA LEU A 7 1.81 2.88 -0.90
C LEU A 7 1.10 4.12 -1.43
N PRO A 8 1.77 5.28 -1.46
CA PRO A 8 1.19 6.49 -2.02
C PRO A 8 0.98 6.34 -3.54
N PRO A 9 0.06 7.13 -4.13
CA PRO A 9 -0.09 7.20 -5.57
C PRO A 9 1.25 7.53 -6.24
N LYS A 10 1.52 6.93 -7.41
CA LYS A 10 2.78 7.04 -8.19
C LYS A 10 3.98 6.24 -7.67
N ALA A 11 3.90 5.60 -6.49
CA ALA A 11 4.97 4.71 -6.01
C ALA A 11 5.12 3.41 -6.82
N PHE A 12 4.09 3.07 -7.60
CA PHE A 12 4.04 1.93 -8.51
C PHE A 12 3.26 2.34 -9.77
N ILE A 13 3.26 1.45 -10.76
CA ILE A 13 2.51 1.60 -12.01
C ILE A 13 1.37 0.57 -11.97
N HIS A 14 0.11 0.99 -11.85
CA HIS A 14 -1.01 0.06 -11.86
C HIS A 14 -1.33 -0.33 -13.31
N VAL A 15 -1.54 -1.62 -13.57
CA VAL A 15 -1.88 -2.09 -14.93
C VAL A 15 -3.22 -1.53 -15.40
N ASP A 16 -4.19 -1.44 -14.50
CA ASP A 16 -5.53 -0.87 -14.75
C ASP A 16 -5.55 0.65 -15.01
N ASP A 17 -4.44 1.37 -14.76
CA ASP A 17 -4.33 2.79 -15.12
C ASP A 17 -4.22 2.99 -16.65
N PHE A 18 -4.01 1.90 -17.40
CA PHE A 18 -3.80 1.94 -18.84
C PHE A 18 -5.00 1.31 -19.56
N PRO A 19 -5.52 1.96 -20.62
CA PRO A 19 -6.66 1.44 -21.37
C PRO A 19 -6.30 0.21 -22.24
N SER A 20 -5.02 -0.15 -22.33
CA SER A 20 -4.56 -1.37 -23.00
C SER A 20 -3.13 -1.73 -22.60
N VAL A 21 -2.77 -3.00 -22.75
CA VAL A 21 -1.39 -3.50 -22.59
C VAL A 21 -0.41 -2.77 -23.52
N LYS A 22 -0.83 -2.41 -24.74
CA LYS A 22 0.00 -1.65 -25.68
C LYS A 22 0.36 -0.26 -25.12
N LYS A 23 -0.58 0.43 -24.47
CA LYS A 23 -0.34 1.74 -23.86
C LYS A 23 0.59 1.63 -22.64
N LEU A 24 0.43 0.58 -21.83
CA LEU A 24 1.37 0.28 -20.75
C LEU A 24 2.78 0.05 -21.29
N ALA A 25 2.95 -0.80 -22.31
CA ALA A 25 4.26 -1.07 -22.91
C ALA A 25 4.93 0.20 -23.47
N GLN A 26 4.17 1.06 -24.16
CA GLN A 26 4.65 2.35 -24.64
C GLN A 26 5.11 3.26 -23.49
N TYR A 27 4.38 3.27 -22.38
CA TYR A 27 4.75 4.04 -21.20
C TYR A 27 6.02 3.51 -20.52
N LEU A 28 6.16 2.20 -20.39
CA LEU A 28 7.37 1.57 -19.83
C LEU A 28 8.61 1.86 -20.69
N LEU A 29 8.46 1.84 -22.02
CA LEU A 29 9.55 2.24 -22.93
C LEU A 29 9.92 3.72 -22.79
N LYS A 30 8.93 4.60 -22.58
CA LYS A 30 9.19 6.02 -22.28
C LYS A 30 9.98 6.17 -20.98
N LEU A 31 9.58 5.47 -19.92
CA LEU A 31 10.28 5.49 -18.63
C LEU A 31 11.72 5.01 -18.76
N TRP A 32 11.96 3.94 -19.51
CA TRP A 32 13.31 3.41 -19.73
C TRP A 32 14.24 4.42 -20.42
N ARG A 33 13.69 5.27 -21.30
CA ARG A 33 14.46 6.28 -22.05
C ARG A 33 14.58 7.63 -21.33
N ASP A 34 13.78 7.88 -20.29
CA ASP A 34 13.74 9.14 -19.55
C ASP A 34 14.05 8.89 -18.06
N PRO A 35 15.34 8.98 -17.67
CA PRO A 35 15.76 8.76 -16.28
C PRO A 35 15.13 9.72 -15.28
N ILE A 36 14.76 10.94 -15.71
CA ILE A 36 14.12 11.94 -14.85
C ILE A 36 12.70 11.49 -14.54
N LEU A 37 11.95 11.08 -15.56
CA LEU A 37 10.60 10.54 -15.37
C LEU A 37 10.62 9.26 -14.53
N ALA A 38 11.59 8.37 -14.76
CA ALA A 38 11.78 7.18 -13.93
C ALA A 38 12.07 7.55 -12.47
N ARG A 39 12.94 8.54 -12.23
CA ARG A 39 13.26 9.01 -10.88
C ARG A 39 12.05 9.56 -10.14
N ARG A 40 11.13 10.25 -10.83
CA ARG A 40 9.90 10.78 -10.22
C ARG A 40 9.02 9.71 -9.56
N HIS A 41 9.04 8.47 -10.06
CA HIS A 41 8.35 7.35 -9.40
C HIS A 41 9.00 6.93 -8.08
N LEU A 42 10.18 7.45 -7.75
CA LEU A 42 10.91 7.17 -6.52
C LEU A 42 10.91 8.36 -5.54
N ASP A 43 10.33 9.50 -5.92
CA ASP A 43 10.32 10.72 -5.09
C ASP A 43 9.59 10.51 -3.75
N TRP A 44 8.61 9.62 -3.72
CA TRP A 44 7.92 9.23 -2.48
C TRP A 44 8.89 8.71 -1.41
N ARG A 45 10.05 8.18 -1.76
CA ARG A 45 11.03 7.70 -0.77
C ARG A 45 11.67 8.83 0.04
N GLY A 46 11.54 10.09 -0.40
CA GLY A 46 12.00 11.25 0.37
C GLY A 46 11.03 11.72 1.45
N GLY A 47 9.72 11.43 1.30
CA GLY A 47 8.68 11.88 2.24
C GLY A 47 8.07 10.78 3.08
N TYR A 48 8.40 9.52 2.81
CA TYR A 48 7.79 8.35 3.45
C TYR A 48 8.87 7.38 3.92
N SER A 49 8.68 6.81 5.10
CA SER A 49 9.46 5.70 5.63
C SER A 49 8.56 4.48 5.84
N LEU A 50 9.14 3.29 5.69
CA LEU A 50 8.43 2.06 6.02
C LEU A 50 8.41 1.90 7.54
N HIS A 51 7.22 1.94 8.12
CA HIS A 51 7.05 1.51 9.51
C HIS A 51 7.03 -0.02 9.56
N GLN A 52 8.14 -0.61 10.01
CA GLN A 52 8.19 -2.02 10.35
C GLN A 52 7.97 -2.15 11.86
N PRO A 53 6.81 -2.66 12.31
CA PRO A 53 6.59 -2.86 13.72
C PRO A 53 7.67 -3.79 14.26
N LYS A 54 8.30 -3.40 15.38
CA LYS A 54 9.24 -4.26 16.09
C LYS A 54 8.42 -5.39 16.73
N PHE A 55 8.26 -6.47 15.97
CA PHE A 55 7.61 -7.71 16.44
C PHE A 55 6.16 -7.52 16.94
N TRP A 56 5.65 -8.47 17.72
CA TRP A 56 4.25 -8.52 18.16
C TRP A 56 3.81 -7.39 19.09
N ASP A 57 4.71 -6.55 19.60
CA ASP A 57 4.39 -5.58 20.66
C ASP A 57 3.31 -4.59 20.25
N GLU A 58 3.40 -4.03 19.04
CA GLU A 58 2.42 -3.09 18.51
C GLU A 58 1.08 -3.76 18.21
N HIS A 59 1.12 -4.98 17.67
CA HIS A 59 -0.07 -5.78 17.38
C HIS A 59 -0.79 -6.19 18.66
N TYR A 60 -0.06 -6.62 19.69
CA TYR A 60 -0.58 -6.97 21.00
C TYR A 60 -1.21 -5.76 21.67
N CYS A 61 -0.51 -4.61 21.68
CA CYS A 61 -1.07 -3.38 22.22
C CYS A 61 -2.36 -2.97 21.51
N THR A 62 -2.43 -3.14 20.19
CA THR A 62 -3.62 -2.84 19.38
C THR A 62 -4.77 -3.78 19.73
N ALA A 63 -4.52 -5.09 19.80
CA ALA A 63 -5.50 -6.10 20.21
C ALA A 63 -6.01 -5.86 21.64
N CYS A 64 -5.11 -5.59 22.59
CA CYS A 64 -5.49 -5.22 23.96
C CYS A 64 -6.36 -3.96 23.99
N ARG A 65 -6.05 -2.95 23.18
CA ARG A 65 -6.87 -1.73 23.10
C ARG A 65 -8.27 -2.04 22.58
N ALA A 66 -8.37 -2.86 21.54
CA ALA A 66 -9.65 -3.30 21.00
C ALA A 66 -10.46 -4.08 22.03
N ALA A 67 -9.86 -5.11 22.66
CA ALA A 67 -10.52 -5.93 23.68
C ALA A 67 -11.00 -5.11 24.90
N ARG A 68 -10.22 -4.12 25.35
CA ARG A 68 -10.63 -3.21 26.43
C ARG A 68 -11.84 -2.35 26.02
N ARG A 69 -11.87 -1.87 24.76
CA ARG A 69 -12.97 -1.05 24.24
C ARG A 69 -14.27 -1.83 24.06
N THR A 70 -14.18 -3.12 23.73
CA THR A 70 -15.34 -4.01 23.53
C THR A 70 -15.64 -4.88 24.75
N ARG A 71 -15.15 -4.52 25.94
CA ARG A 71 -15.34 -5.31 27.15
C ARG A 71 -16.84 -5.47 27.45
N GLY A 72 -17.30 -6.72 27.55
CA GLY A 72 -18.72 -7.04 27.79
C GLY A 72 -19.60 -6.96 26.54
N GLN A 73 -19.02 -6.71 25.36
CA GLN A 73 -19.73 -6.75 24.08
C GLN A 73 -19.26 -7.96 23.27
N THR A 74 -20.21 -8.64 22.63
CA THR A 74 -19.91 -9.76 21.73
C THR A 74 -20.46 -9.45 20.35
N HIS A 75 -19.60 -9.47 19.35
CA HIS A 75 -19.98 -9.27 17.96
C HIS A 75 -19.90 -10.61 17.21
N ALA A 76 -21.02 -11.04 16.64
CA ALA A 76 -21.03 -12.21 15.77
C ALA A 76 -20.53 -11.82 14.38
N VAL A 77 -19.33 -12.29 14.02
CA VAL A 77 -18.79 -12.13 12.67
C VAL A 77 -19.37 -13.24 11.80
N LYS A 78 -20.34 -12.90 10.95
CA LYS A 78 -21.06 -13.87 10.11
C LYS A 78 -20.25 -14.33 8.88
N HIS A 79 -19.21 -13.58 8.51
CA HIS A 79 -18.34 -13.89 7.38
C HIS A 79 -16.89 -13.59 7.76
N LEU A 80 -16.10 -14.65 7.94
CA LEU A 80 -14.66 -14.61 8.24
C LEU A 80 -13.80 -14.75 6.98
N ALA A 81 -14.41 -14.71 5.80
CA ALA A 81 -13.75 -14.88 4.50
C ALA A 81 -13.30 -13.54 3.91
#